data_AF-A0A9X2F7Z6-F1
#
_entry.id   AF-A0A9X2F7Z6-F1
#
_cell.length_a   1.000
_cell.length_b   1.000
_cell.length_c   1.000
_cell.angle_alpha   90.00
_cell.angle_beta   90.00
_cell.angle_gamma   90.00
#
_symmetry.space_group_name_H-M   'P 1'
#
loop_
_entity.id
_entity.type
_entity.pdbx_description
1 polymer ?
#
loop_
_entity_poly.entity_id
_entity_poly.type
_entity_poly.pdbx_seq_one_letter_code
_entity_poly.pdbx_strand_id
1 'polypeptide(L)'
;MSTFKNQLRGCVLASSVLAFAISIPGCGTKTTPPGADIIRQTAPGMNITFLRWKQGLTVLFVDDVEGGHNAGGTGSTENPVYTATVAAGSPETGGYKCVLETKDGKTAICRINGKGYDLSNGTLFVIKAKGEEIELHQLKRDLTTIPFDVKKCKEPIQKDAEIRELLELGELPK
;
A
#
# COMPACT_ATOMS: atom_id res chain seq x y z
N MET A 1 -82.71 8.72 -1.21
CA MET A 1 -82.27 9.00 -2.59
C MET A 1 -80.88 8.42 -2.76
N SER A 2 -80.73 7.46 -3.69
CA SER A 2 -79.52 6.71 -4.12
C SER A 2 -78.66 6.06 -3.03
N THR A 3 -78.57 4.73 -2.84
CA THR A 3 -78.45 3.58 -3.75
C THR A 3 -77.26 3.68 -4.71
N PHE A 4 -76.17 2.95 -4.43
CA PHE A 4 -75.44 2.16 -5.43
C PHE A 4 -74.72 0.97 -4.78
N LYS A 5 -75.18 -0.22 -5.16
CA LYS A 5 -74.59 -1.54 -4.91
C LYS A 5 -73.50 -1.84 -5.96
N ASN A 6 -72.65 -2.81 -5.65
CA ASN A 6 -72.06 -3.86 -6.51
C ASN A 6 -70.55 -4.01 -6.22
N GLN A 7 -70.12 -5.02 -5.47
CA GLN A 7 -69.88 -6.40 -5.93
C GLN A 7 -69.23 -6.46 -7.32
N LEU A 8 -67.98 -6.94 -7.38
CA LEU A 8 -67.66 -8.05 -8.26
C LEU A 8 -66.44 -8.82 -7.75
N ARG A 9 -66.69 -10.11 -7.48
CA ARG A 9 -65.70 -11.17 -7.37
C ARG A 9 -65.05 -11.41 -8.74
N GLY A 10 -63.78 -11.79 -8.77
CA GLY A 10 -63.13 -12.25 -10.00
C GLY A 10 -61.79 -12.93 -9.73
N CYS A 11 -61.82 -14.26 -9.63
CA CYS A 11 -60.66 -15.14 -9.69
C CYS A 11 -59.85 -14.91 -10.98
N VAL A 12 -58.52 -14.77 -10.88
CA VAL A 12 -57.62 -15.18 -11.97
C VAL A 12 -56.39 -15.87 -11.38
N LEU A 13 -56.46 -17.19 -11.46
CA LEU A 13 -55.45 -18.20 -11.81
C LEU A 13 -53.95 -17.88 -11.65
N ALA A 14 -53.31 -18.85 -10.99
CA ALA A 14 -51.88 -19.10 -10.90
C ALA A 14 -51.11 -18.98 -12.22
N SER A 15 -49.90 -18.43 -12.15
CA SER A 15 -48.81 -18.69 -13.09
C SER A 15 -47.48 -18.53 -12.35
N SER A 16 -47.06 -19.61 -11.70
CA SER A 16 -45.71 -19.77 -11.18
C SER A 16 -44.75 -19.97 -12.35
N VAL A 17 -44.16 -18.88 -12.86
CA VAL A 17 -42.98 -18.97 -13.73
C VAL A 17 -41.75 -18.94 -12.82
N LEU A 18 -41.35 -20.13 -12.36
CA LEU A 18 -40.09 -20.33 -11.66
C LEU A 18 -38.96 -20.29 -12.70
N ALA A 19 -38.52 -19.07 -13.05
CA ALA A 19 -37.35 -18.87 -13.89
C ALA A 19 -36.10 -19.30 -13.09
N PHE A 20 -35.65 -20.54 -13.32
CA PHE A 20 -34.36 -21.04 -12.87
C PHE A 20 -33.27 -20.26 -13.61
N ALA A 21 -32.84 -19.14 -13.04
CA ALA A 21 -31.67 -18.43 -13.50
C ALA A 21 -30.46 -19.34 -13.28
N ILE A 22 -29.96 -19.93 -14.36
CA ILE A 22 -28.73 -20.69 -14.40
C ILE A 22 -27.60 -19.69 -14.13
N SER A 23 -27.22 -19.57 -12.86
CA SER A 23 -26.01 -18.88 -12.45
C SER A 23 -24.82 -19.69 -12.95
N ILE A 24 -24.34 -19.37 -14.15
CA ILE A 24 -23.04 -19.84 -14.63
C ILE A 24 -22.01 -19.32 -13.61
N PRO A 25 -21.28 -20.18 -12.87
CA PRO A 25 -20.15 -19.70 -12.11
C PRO A 25 -19.11 -19.23 -13.12
N GLY A 26 -19.12 -17.93 -13.40
CA GLY A 26 -18.09 -17.31 -14.22
C GLY A 26 -16.75 -17.63 -13.56
N CYS A 27 -15.88 -18.32 -14.29
CA CYS A 27 -14.47 -18.45 -13.97
C CYS A 27 -13.87 -17.05 -13.91
N GLY A 28 -13.98 -16.40 -12.75
CA GLY A 28 -13.22 -15.20 -12.45
C GLY A 28 -11.75 -15.61 -12.39
N THR A 29 -11.01 -15.35 -13.46
CA THR A 29 -9.56 -15.52 -13.48
C THR A 29 -8.99 -14.68 -12.33
N LYS A 30 -8.55 -15.35 -11.25
CA LYS A 30 -7.83 -14.68 -10.16
C LYS A 30 -6.50 -14.21 -10.72
N THR A 31 -6.45 -12.95 -11.12
CA THR A 31 -5.22 -12.32 -11.60
C THR A 31 -4.52 -11.70 -10.41
N THR A 32 -3.22 -11.93 -10.29
CA THR A 32 -2.36 -11.22 -9.34
C THR A 32 -2.48 -9.73 -9.61
N PRO A 33 -2.63 -8.87 -8.60
CA PRO A 33 -2.58 -7.43 -8.83
C PRO A 33 -1.24 -7.07 -9.50
N PRO A 34 -1.21 -6.05 -10.37
CA PRO A 34 0.04 -5.56 -10.92
C PRO A 34 0.94 -5.10 -9.78
N GLY A 35 2.25 -5.30 -9.97
CA GLY A 35 3.25 -4.87 -9.00
C GLY A 35 3.28 -3.36 -8.78
N ALA A 36 3.92 -2.93 -7.70
CA ALA A 36 4.15 -1.51 -7.46
C ALA A 36 5.07 -0.92 -8.52
N ASP A 37 4.79 0.32 -8.92
CA ASP A 37 5.82 1.18 -9.47
C ASP A 37 6.77 1.57 -8.32
N ILE A 38 8.07 1.66 -8.59
CA ILE A 38 9.10 1.94 -7.58
C ILE A 38 9.97 3.11 -8.03
N ILE A 39 10.12 4.12 -7.19
CA ILE A 39 11.12 5.17 -7.31
C ILE A 39 12.14 4.99 -6.18
N ARG A 40 13.43 4.98 -6.55
CA ARG A 40 14.55 5.04 -5.61
C ARG A 40 15.33 6.33 -5.85
N GLN A 41 15.62 7.05 -4.78
CA GLN A 41 16.38 8.31 -4.81
C GLN A 41 17.30 8.42 -3.60
N THR A 42 18.32 9.25 -3.71
CA THR A 42 19.18 9.64 -2.60
C THR A 42 19.18 11.14 -2.42
N ALA A 43 19.29 11.55 -1.17
CA ALA A 43 19.39 12.92 -0.70
C ALA A 43 20.52 12.99 0.35
N PRO A 44 21.08 14.18 0.64
CA PRO A 44 22.07 14.29 1.71
C PRO A 44 21.53 13.71 3.02
N GLY A 45 22.19 12.66 3.50
CA GLY A 45 21.85 11.94 4.73
C GLY A 45 20.61 11.03 4.68
N MET A 46 20.01 10.78 3.50
CA MET A 46 18.88 9.85 3.42
C MET A 46 18.74 9.15 2.06
N ASN A 47 18.25 7.92 2.10
CA ASN A 47 17.78 7.13 0.98
C ASN A 47 16.26 7.13 0.98
N ILE A 48 15.66 7.15 -0.20
CA ILE A 48 14.22 7.26 -0.40
C ILE A 48 13.78 6.13 -1.31
N THR A 49 12.86 5.28 -0.84
CA THR A 49 12.19 4.26 -1.66
C THR A 49 10.69 4.49 -1.61
N PHE A 50 10.11 4.89 -2.74
CA PHE A 50 8.70 5.21 -2.87
C PHE A 50 8.00 4.17 -3.74
N LEU A 51 7.01 3.47 -3.18
CA LEU A 51 6.22 2.45 -3.86
C LEU A 51 4.80 2.92 -4.07
N ARG A 52 4.25 2.69 -5.26
CA ARG A 52 2.85 3.02 -5.58
C ARG A 52 2.20 1.94 -6.42
N TRP A 53 1.07 1.44 -5.95
CA TRP A 53 0.17 0.57 -6.70
C TRP A 53 -0.87 1.40 -7.43
N LYS A 54 -1.23 0.99 -8.65
CA LYS A 54 -2.27 1.66 -9.44
C LYS A 54 -3.64 1.67 -8.76
N GLN A 55 -3.88 0.72 -7.85
CA GLN A 55 -5.14 0.57 -7.12
C GLN A 55 -5.24 1.51 -5.90
N GLY A 56 -4.14 2.15 -5.49
CA GLY A 56 -4.15 3.22 -4.49
C GLY A 56 -3.20 3.04 -3.30
N LEU A 57 -2.68 1.83 -3.04
CA LEU A 57 -1.69 1.65 -1.98
C LEU A 57 -0.42 2.42 -2.32
N THR A 58 0.06 3.22 -1.38
CA THR A 58 1.29 3.99 -1.49
C THR A 58 2.08 3.83 -0.20
N VAL A 59 3.35 3.46 -0.29
CA VAL A 59 4.24 3.26 0.87
C VAL A 59 5.58 3.96 0.59
N LEU A 60 6.07 4.70 1.57
CA LEU A 60 7.32 5.46 1.48
C LEU A 60 8.28 5.01 2.58
N PHE A 61 9.50 4.67 2.20
CA PHE A 61 10.61 4.39 3.11
C PHE A 61 11.64 5.51 2.97
N VAL A 62 12.04 6.08 4.10
CA VAL A 62 13.15 7.03 4.18
C VAL A 62 14.12 6.50 5.23
N ASP A 63 15.38 6.33 4.87
CA ASP A 63 16.37 5.75 5.78
C ASP A 63 17.74 6.42 5.65
N ASP A 64 18.56 6.39 6.70
CA ASP A 64 19.97 6.78 6.67
C ASP A 64 20.91 5.55 6.71
N VAL A 65 20.37 4.35 6.44
CA VAL A 65 21.10 3.09 6.53
C VAL A 65 22.18 3.01 5.45
N GLU A 66 23.41 2.73 5.86
CA GLU A 66 24.54 2.55 4.95
C GLU A 66 24.49 1.18 4.23
N GLY A 67 25.18 1.10 3.10
CA GLY A 67 25.31 -0.14 2.32
C GLY A 67 24.40 -0.20 1.09
N GLY A 68 23.95 -1.40 0.75
CA GLY A 68 23.25 -1.66 -0.51
C GLY A 68 21.73 -1.55 -0.37
N HIS A 69 21.08 -0.77 -1.25
CA HIS A 69 19.62 -0.62 -1.28
C HIS A 69 18.99 -1.38 -2.44
N ASN A 70 18.10 -2.31 -2.12
CA ASN A 70 17.40 -3.13 -3.08
C ASN A 70 15.90 -2.99 -2.91
N ALA A 71 15.18 -2.85 -4.02
CA ALA A 71 13.73 -2.88 -4.03
C ALA A 71 13.27 -3.65 -5.28
N GLY A 72 12.25 -4.49 -5.10
CA GLY A 72 11.68 -5.29 -6.18
C GLY A 72 10.41 -6.00 -5.72
N GLY A 73 9.86 -6.84 -6.58
CA GLY A 73 8.73 -7.66 -6.18
C GLY A 73 8.41 -8.78 -7.16
N THR A 74 7.60 -9.71 -6.69
CA THR A 74 7.22 -10.93 -7.39
C THR A 74 5.71 -11.15 -7.24
N GLY A 75 5.13 -11.89 -8.18
CA GLY A 75 3.73 -12.28 -8.15
C GLY A 75 3.52 -13.60 -8.87
N SER A 76 2.47 -14.33 -8.52
CA SER A 76 2.10 -15.60 -9.17
C SER A 76 0.62 -15.63 -9.52
N THR A 77 0.28 -16.19 -10.68
CA THR A 77 -1.11 -16.43 -11.09
C THR A 77 -1.77 -17.55 -10.28
N GLU A 78 -0.97 -18.46 -9.70
CA GLU A 78 -1.47 -19.59 -8.89
C GLU A 78 -1.78 -19.15 -7.45
N ASN A 79 -1.01 -18.20 -6.94
CA ASN A 79 -1.25 -17.55 -5.65
C ASN A 79 -1.35 -16.04 -5.86
N PRO A 80 -2.58 -15.45 -5.91
CA PRO A 80 -2.82 -14.06 -6.29
C PRO A 80 -2.44 -13.09 -5.17
N VAL A 81 -1.22 -13.21 -4.68
CA VAL A 81 -0.54 -12.32 -3.74
C VAL A 81 0.66 -11.77 -4.48
N TYR A 82 0.76 -10.44 -4.54
CA TYR A 82 1.97 -9.76 -4.95
C TYR A 82 2.82 -9.47 -3.71
N THR A 83 4.11 -9.73 -3.81
CA THR A 83 5.08 -9.51 -2.74
C THR A 83 6.11 -8.50 -3.20
N ALA A 84 6.14 -7.32 -2.58
CA ALA A 84 7.25 -6.36 -2.71
C ALA A 84 8.25 -6.56 -1.58
N THR A 85 9.54 -6.40 -1.88
CA THR A 85 10.63 -6.39 -0.91
C THR A 85 11.40 -5.09 -1.03
N VAL A 86 11.72 -4.48 0.10
CA VAL A 86 12.64 -3.35 0.22
C VAL A 86 13.68 -3.73 1.26
N ALA A 87 14.96 -3.54 0.96
CA ALA A 87 16.03 -3.84 1.90
C ALA A 87 17.16 -2.83 1.76
N ALA A 88 17.77 -2.50 2.89
CA ALA A 88 18.97 -1.69 2.99
C ALA A 88 19.91 -2.31 4.03
N GLY A 89 21.22 -2.16 3.84
CA GLY A 89 22.20 -2.57 4.84
C GLY A 89 23.50 -3.09 4.27
N SER A 90 24.40 -3.43 5.19
CA SER A 90 25.65 -4.13 4.92
C SER A 90 25.92 -5.15 6.04
N PRO A 91 26.84 -6.10 5.83
CA PRO A 91 27.28 -7.00 6.90
C PRO A 91 27.89 -6.27 8.12
N GLU A 92 28.46 -5.07 7.91
CA GLU A 92 29.19 -4.31 8.95
C GLU A 92 28.28 -3.38 9.76
N THR A 93 27.24 -2.84 9.13
CA THR A 93 26.38 -1.78 9.70
C THR A 93 24.95 -2.26 9.97
N GLY A 94 24.68 -3.56 9.83
CA GLY A 94 23.33 -4.10 9.93
C GLY A 94 22.40 -3.54 8.85
N GLY A 95 21.08 -3.60 9.10
CA GLY A 95 20.10 -3.07 8.17
C GLY A 95 18.68 -3.58 8.38
N TYR A 96 17.86 -3.46 7.33
CA TYR A 96 16.47 -3.91 7.38
C TYR A 96 16.04 -4.64 6.11
N LYS A 97 15.04 -5.50 6.28
CA LYS A 97 14.27 -6.10 5.21
C LYS A 97 12.78 -5.90 5.48
N CYS A 98 12.13 -5.18 4.58
CA CYS A 98 10.69 -5.04 4.50
C CYS A 98 10.10 -6.02 3.48
N VAL A 99 8.98 -6.63 3.83
CA VAL A 99 8.13 -7.42 2.93
C VAL A 99 6.71 -6.86 2.99
N LEU A 100 6.17 -6.51 1.82
CA LEU A 100 4.79 -6.05 1.63
C LEU A 100 4.03 -7.08 0.80
N GLU A 101 2.97 -7.65 1.35
CA GLU A 101 2.11 -8.62 0.66
C GLU A 101 0.72 -8.03 0.42
N THR A 102 0.31 -7.95 -0.84
CA THR A 102 -1.01 -7.41 -1.22
C THR A 102 -1.76 -8.35 -2.16
N LYS A 103 -3.07 -8.43 -2.00
CA LYS A 103 -3.99 -9.17 -2.88
C LYS A 103 -4.78 -8.26 -3.81
N ASP A 104 -4.82 -6.96 -3.53
CA ASP A 104 -5.72 -6.00 -4.17
C ASP A 104 -5.03 -4.70 -4.61
N GLY A 105 -3.76 -4.50 -4.26
CA GLY A 105 -3.02 -3.25 -4.48
C GLY A 105 -3.56 -2.05 -3.69
N LYS A 106 -4.44 -2.27 -2.71
CA LYS A 106 -5.07 -1.25 -1.86
C LYS A 106 -4.66 -1.39 -0.41
N THR A 107 -4.58 -2.64 0.05
CA THR A 107 -4.18 -3.02 1.40
C THR A 107 -2.98 -3.94 1.32
N ALA A 108 -2.13 -3.95 2.35
CA ALA A 108 -1.01 -4.88 2.42
C ALA A 108 -0.70 -5.27 3.86
N ILE A 109 -0.17 -6.48 4.01
CA ILE A 109 0.53 -6.90 5.22
C ILE A 109 1.96 -6.39 5.09
N CYS A 110 2.40 -5.55 6.03
CA CYS A 110 3.77 -5.06 6.10
C CYS A 110 4.53 -5.77 7.21
N ARG A 111 5.71 -6.31 6.89
CA ARG A 111 6.65 -6.84 7.88
C ARG A 111 8.03 -6.24 7.69
N ILE A 112 8.63 -5.72 8.74
CA ILE A 112 10.00 -5.19 8.72
C ILE A 112 10.81 -5.96 9.76
N ASN A 113 11.89 -6.61 9.32
CA ASN A 113 12.66 -7.57 10.12
C ASN A 113 11.77 -8.63 10.81
N GLY A 114 10.72 -9.08 10.09
CA GLY A 114 9.76 -10.07 10.58
C GLY A 114 8.65 -9.52 11.49
N LYS A 115 8.79 -8.30 12.03
CA LYS A 115 7.77 -7.64 12.86
C LYS A 115 6.67 -7.06 11.98
N GLY A 116 5.41 -7.31 12.33
CA GLY A 116 4.24 -6.81 11.60
C GLY A 116 3.93 -5.34 11.91
N TYR A 117 3.50 -4.60 10.89
CA TYR A 117 3.08 -3.20 10.98
C TYR A 117 1.70 -3.02 10.34
N ASP A 118 0.78 -2.37 11.06
CA ASP A 118 -0.53 -2.01 10.55
C ASP A 118 -0.44 -0.69 9.76
N LEU A 119 -0.66 -0.77 8.45
CA LEU A 119 -0.60 0.38 7.56
C LEU A 119 -1.70 1.43 7.81
N SER A 120 -2.72 1.12 8.60
CA SER A 120 -3.72 2.10 9.05
C SER A 120 -3.13 3.18 9.98
N ASN A 121 -2.02 2.86 10.66
CA ASN A 121 -1.27 3.79 11.51
C ASN A 121 -0.36 4.72 10.70
N GLY A 122 -0.15 4.47 9.42
CA GLY A 122 0.72 5.25 8.55
C GLY A 122 1.41 4.40 7.49
N THR A 123 1.75 5.02 6.36
CA THR A 123 2.43 4.36 5.25
C THR A 123 3.80 4.97 4.94
N LEU A 124 4.27 5.90 5.79
CA LEU A 124 5.63 6.41 5.80
C LEU A 124 6.42 5.71 6.91
N PHE A 125 7.53 5.10 6.56
CA PHE A 125 8.50 4.52 7.49
C PHE A 125 9.79 5.33 7.43
N VAL A 126 10.18 5.91 8.57
CA VAL A 126 11.48 6.55 8.75
C VAL A 126 12.35 5.61 9.56
N ILE A 127 13.50 5.21 8.99
CA ILE A 127 14.36 4.16 9.54
C ILE A 127 15.74 4.76 9.78
N LYS A 128 16.12 4.83 11.05
CA LYS A 128 17.41 5.34 11.48
C LYS A 128 18.36 4.19 11.81
N ALA A 129 19.59 4.24 11.31
CA ALA A 129 20.66 3.35 11.72
C ALA A 129 21.14 3.68 13.15
N LYS A 130 21.30 2.64 13.98
CA LYS A 130 21.86 2.72 15.34
C LYS A 130 22.89 1.61 15.54
N GLY A 131 24.07 1.79 14.94
CA GLY A 131 25.07 0.74 14.89
C GLY A 131 24.57 -0.43 14.05
N GLU A 132 24.54 -1.64 14.61
CA GLU A 132 24.02 -2.85 13.94
C GLU A 132 22.48 -2.97 13.99
N GLU A 133 21.82 -2.10 14.76
CA GLU A 133 20.37 -2.07 14.90
C GLU A 133 19.75 -0.94 14.07
N ILE A 134 18.42 -1.00 13.92
CA ILE A 134 17.64 0.09 13.36
C ILE A 134 16.60 0.59 14.36
N GLU A 135 16.43 1.90 14.41
CA GLU A 135 15.26 2.54 15.01
C GLU A 135 14.25 2.83 13.90
N LEU A 136 12.97 2.50 14.15
CA LEU A 136 11.93 2.58 13.14
C LEU A 136 10.73 3.37 13.65
N HIS A 137 10.35 4.39 12.88
CA HIS A 137 9.20 5.24 13.11
C HIS A 137 8.19 5.08 11.98
N GLN A 138 6.93 4.80 12.34
CA GLN A 138 5.82 4.74 11.41
C GLN A 138 5.02 6.04 11.53
N LEU A 139 4.96 6.82 10.45
CA LEU A 139 4.33 8.13 10.43
C LEU A 139 3.05 8.11 9.60
N LYS A 140 2.03 8.81 10.12
CA LYS A 140 0.79 9.07 9.39
C LYS A 140 0.93 10.33 8.56
N ARG A 141 1.18 10.17 7.26
CA ARG A 141 1.34 11.28 6.32
C ARG A 141 0.48 11.08 5.07
N ASP A 142 -0.06 12.17 4.55
CA ASP A 142 -0.74 12.15 3.26
C ASP A 142 0.30 12.12 2.11
N LEU A 143 0.61 10.91 1.66
CA LEU A 143 1.57 10.69 0.58
C LEU A 143 1.05 11.14 -0.80
N THR A 144 -0.23 11.51 -0.94
CA THR A 144 -0.76 12.03 -2.22
C THR A 144 -0.24 13.42 -2.54
N THR A 145 0.24 14.14 -1.52
CA THR A 145 0.88 15.46 -1.66
C THR A 145 2.31 15.38 -2.21
N ILE A 146 2.94 14.20 -2.16
CA ILE A 146 4.29 13.97 -2.66
C ILE A 146 4.18 13.45 -4.10
N PRO A 147 4.72 14.18 -5.10
CA PRO A 147 4.68 13.72 -6.48
C PRO A 147 5.43 12.39 -6.63
N PHE A 148 4.77 11.37 -7.19
CA PHE A 148 5.43 10.13 -7.58
C PHE A 148 6.19 10.33 -8.90
N ASP A 149 7.30 11.07 -8.80
CA ASP A 149 8.17 11.43 -9.90
C ASP A 149 9.61 11.47 -9.41
N VAL A 150 10.51 10.88 -10.19
CA VAL A 150 11.94 10.69 -9.85
C VAL A 150 12.62 11.99 -9.44
N LYS A 151 12.25 13.13 -10.05
CA LYS A 151 12.87 14.43 -9.79
C LYS A 151 12.15 15.20 -8.69
N LYS A 152 10.83 15.03 -8.57
CA LYS A 152 9.99 15.87 -7.72
C LYS A 152 9.67 15.27 -6.35
N CYS A 153 9.84 13.95 -6.15
CA CYS A 153 9.53 13.33 -4.85
C CYS A 153 10.53 13.74 -3.76
N LYS A 154 11.77 14.06 -4.14
CA LYS A 154 12.88 14.31 -3.21
C LYS A 154 12.71 15.57 -2.38
N GLU A 155 12.37 16.69 -3.01
CA GLU A 155 12.28 18.00 -2.34
C GLU A 155 11.32 18.04 -1.13
N PRO A 156 10.06 17.59 -1.23
CA PRO A 156 9.15 17.62 -0.09
C PRO A 156 9.63 16.73 1.06
N ILE A 157 10.24 15.58 0.76
CA ILE A 157 10.78 14.65 1.77
C ILE A 157 11.98 15.29 2.49
N GLN A 158 12.89 15.93 1.75
CA GLN A 158 14.06 16.60 2.33
C GLN A 158 13.71 17.78 3.23
N LYS A 159 12.57 18.44 2.97
CA LYS A 159 12.05 19.58 3.72
C LYS A 159 11.15 19.20 4.89
N ASP A 160 10.83 17.92 5.03
CA ASP A 160 9.95 17.44 6.09
C ASP A 160 10.66 17.49 7.44
N ALA A 161 10.23 18.41 8.32
CA ALA A 161 10.90 18.65 9.60
C ALA A 161 10.93 17.40 10.50
N GLU A 162 9.85 16.61 10.53
CA GLU A 162 9.76 15.40 11.36
C GLU A 162 10.71 14.31 10.84
N ILE A 163 10.81 14.12 9.52
CA ILE A 163 11.77 13.17 8.93
C ILE A 163 13.21 13.60 9.26
N ARG A 164 13.52 14.89 9.13
CA ARG A 164 14.85 15.42 9.44
C ARG A 164 15.22 15.28 10.91
N GLU A 165 14.27 15.51 11.81
CA GLU A 165 14.46 15.33 13.24
C GLU A 165 14.75 13.87 13.57
N LEU A 166 13.93 12.95 13.07
CA LEU A 166 14.10 11.51 13.29
C LEU A 166 15.42 10.97 12.72
N LEU A 167 15.91 11.53 11.62
CA LEU A 167 17.21 11.18 11.03
C LEU A 167 18.38 12.06 11.51
N GLU A 168 18.15 12.99 12.45
CA GLU A 168 19.17 13.92 12.98
C GLU A 168 19.92 14.72 11.89
N LEU A 169 19.24 15.14 10.82
CA LEU A 169 19.87 15.78 9.65
C LEU A 169 20.13 17.28 9.79
N GLY A 170 19.94 17.86 10.97
CA GLY A 170 20.08 19.30 11.22
C GLY A 170 19.08 20.18 10.46
N GLU A 171 19.19 21.50 10.60
CA GLU A 171 18.38 22.45 9.83
C GLU A 171 18.79 22.50 8.35
N LEU A 172 17.85 22.83 7.46
CA LEU A 172 18.19 23.11 6.08
C LEU A 172 19.02 24.40 6.00
N PRO A 173 20.05 24.46 5.15
CA PRO A 173 20.73 25.71 4.87
C PRO A 173 19.71 26.73 4.35
N LYS A 174 19.78 27.95 4.90
CA LYS A 174 18.92 29.09 4.56
C LYS A 174 19.12 29.56 3.12
#